data_AF-A0A1F3K0J5-F1
#
_entry.id   AF-A0A1F3K0J5-F1
#
_cell.length_a   1.000
_cell.length_b   1.000
_cell.length_c   1.000
_cell.angle_alpha   90.00
_cell.angle_beta   90.00
_cell.angle_gamma   90.00
#
_symmetry.space_group_name_H-M   'P 1'
#
loop_
_entity.id
_entity.type
_entity.pdbx_description
1 polymer ?
#
loop_
_entity_poly.entity_id
_entity_poly.type
_entity_poly.pdbx_seq_one_letter_code
_entity_poly.pdbx_strand_id
1 'polypeptide(L)'
;MICVSISQQNFIDCIEAIGKAKMAEIRIDLVKLSELELEKLFKLPIKTIATCRIGYYSENEIIKLLKLAIKSGAKFIDIETELFENLKLELTPFAQKYNTKIIISYHNFEKTPSQKELQKIIKNCFNQGADIVKIACKSNSEKDNLRILDLYKFHTPIVAIGMGEIGKITRVKAIEMGAPFTYASPKIGNKTAEGQIDYETMKKLI
;
A
#
# COMPACT_ATOMS: atom_id res chain seq x y z
N MET A 1 -7.69 0.01 -10.56
CA MET A 1 -8.16 -1.17 -9.77
C MET A 1 -8.38 -0.76 -8.31
N ILE A 2 -9.26 -1.40 -7.56
CA ILE A 2 -9.44 -1.12 -6.13
C ILE A 2 -8.70 -2.20 -5.32
N CYS A 3 -7.82 -1.77 -4.43
CA CYS A 3 -7.12 -2.59 -3.46
C CYS A 3 -7.81 -2.44 -2.10
N VAL A 4 -8.30 -3.54 -1.53
CA VAL A 4 -8.93 -3.54 -0.20
C VAL A 4 -7.86 -3.77 0.87
N SER A 5 -7.76 -2.88 1.86
CA SER A 5 -6.85 -3.07 2.99
C SER A 5 -7.46 -3.98 4.05
N ILE A 6 -6.81 -5.11 4.31
CA ILE A 6 -7.23 -6.17 5.24
C ILE A 6 -6.47 -6.03 6.56
N SER A 7 -7.22 -5.95 7.66
CA SER A 7 -6.72 -5.83 9.03
C SER A 7 -7.58 -6.64 10.03
N GLN A 8 -8.39 -7.55 9.52
CA GLN A 8 -9.27 -8.40 10.31
C GLN A 8 -8.44 -9.37 11.16
N GLN A 9 -8.94 -9.72 12.34
CA GLN A 9 -8.15 -10.41 13.35
C GLN A 9 -8.08 -11.93 13.15
N ASN A 10 -8.97 -12.52 12.34
CA ASN A 10 -8.97 -13.95 12.04
C ASN A 10 -9.10 -14.21 10.53
N PHE A 11 -8.78 -15.45 10.14
CA PHE A 11 -8.70 -15.84 8.74
C PHE A 11 -10.04 -15.73 7.99
N ILE A 12 -11.14 -16.16 8.63
CA ILE A 12 -12.48 -16.14 8.01
C ILE A 12 -12.89 -14.70 7.71
N ASP A 13 -12.75 -13.80 8.68
CA ASP A 13 -13.07 -12.38 8.50
C ASP A 13 -12.18 -11.72 7.43
N CYS A 14 -10.92 -12.13 7.30
CA CYS A 14 -10.05 -11.66 6.22
C CYS A 14 -10.59 -12.09 4.84
N ILE A 15 -11.00 -13.35 4.69
CA ILE A 15 -11.60 -13.87 3.45
C ILE A 15 -12.89 -13.12 3.12
N GLU A 16 -13.77 -12.92 4.11
CA GLU A 16 -15.00 -12.15 3.93
C GLU A 16 -14.75 -10.69 3.55
N ALA A 17 -13.75 -10.06 4.17
CA ALA A 17 -13.35 -8.68 3.91
C ALA A 17 -12.77 -8.51 2.51
N ILE A 18 -11.99 -9.48 2.02
CA ILE A 18 -11.53 -9.52 0.63
C ILE A 18 -12.75 -9.62 -0.30
N GLY A 19 -13.69 -10.51 0.00
CA GLY A 19 -14.94 -10.64 -0.72
C GLY A 19 -14.75 -10.77 -2.23
N LYS A 20 -15.30 -9.81 -2.99
CA LYS A 20 -15.22 -9.77 -4.46
C LYS A 20 -14.08 -8.91 -5.01
N ALA A 21 -13.19 -8.41 -4.14
CA ALA A 21 -12.07 -7.59 -4.57
C ALA A 21 -11.07 -8.41 -5.40
N LYS A 22 -10.58 -7.82 -6.49
CA LYS A 22 -9.53 -8.42 -7.34
C LYS A 22 -8.12 -8.18 -6.80
N MET A 23 -8.01 -7.33 -5.77
CA MET A 23 -6.75 -6.94 -5.16
C MET A 23 -6.93 -6.61 -3.68
N ALA A 24 -6.01 -7.07 -2.85
CA ALA A 24 -6.03 -6.84 -1.41
C ALA A 24 -4.63 -6.53 -0.86
N GLU A 25 -4.55 -5.62 0.09
CA GLU A 25 -3.37 -5.36 0.91
C GLU A 25 -3.56 -6.10 2.24
N ILE A 26 -2.70 -7.07 2.52
CA ILE A 26 -2.69 -7.76 3.82
C ILE A 26 -1.76 -6.97 4.73
N ARG A 27 -2.32 -6.30 5.74
CA ARG A 27 -1.56 -5.62 6.79
C ARG A 27 -1.11 -6.65 7.81
N ILE A 28 0.02 -7.31 7.53
CA ILE A 28 0.62 -8.34 8.39
C ILE A 28 0.81 -7.79 9.81
N ASP A 29 1.12 -6.51 9.93
CA ASP A 29 1.26 -5.79 11.21
C ASP A 29 -0.04 -5.65 12.03
N LEU A 30 -1.22 -5.80 11.42
CA LEU A 30 -2.52 -5.63 12.09
C LEU A 30 -3.33 -6.91 12.21
N VAL A 31 -3.09 -7.91 11.36
CA VAL A 31 -3.81 -9.19 11.42
C VAL A 31 -3.19 -10.11 12.48
N LYS A 32 -3.99 -10.97 13.11
CA LYS A 32 -3.52 -11.96 14.10
C LYS A 32 -3.60 -13.37 13.55
N LEU A 33 -2.87 -13.60 12.47
CA LEU A 33 -2.88 -14.85 11.73
C LEU A 33 -1.59 -15.64 11.97
N SER A 34 -1.72 -16.96 12.04
CA SER A 34 -0.58 -17.86 11.97
C SER A 34 0.11 -17.78 10.61
N GLU A 35 1.38 -18.22 10.52
CA GLU A 35 2.11 -18.29 9.24
C GLU A 35 1.33 -19.11 8.20
N LEU A 36 0.73 -20.24 8.61
CA LEU A 36 -0.08 -21.08 7.74
C LEU A 36 -1.31 -20.36 7.17
N GLU A 37 -1.97 -19.52 7.97
CA GLU A 37 -3.12 -18.72 7.52
C GLU A 37 -2.70 -17.59 6.59
N LEU A 38 -1.57 -16.93 6.87
CA LEU A 38 -0.98 -15.94 5.96
C LEU A 38 -0.64 -16.58 4.61
N GLU A 39 -0.02 -17.76 4.60
CA GLU A 39 0.26 -18.48 3.35
C GLU A 39 -1.01 -18.72 2.54
N LYS A 40 -2.09 -19.15 3.19
CA LYS A 40 -3.39 -19.39 2.54
C LYS A 40 -3.96 -18.10 1.95
N LEU A 41 -3.84 -16.96 2.63
CA LEU A 41 -4.28 -15.67 2.10
C LEU A 41 -3.49 -15.25 0.86
N PHE A 42 -2.17 -15.40 0.87
CA PHE A 42 -1.34 -15.01 -0.26
C PHE A 42 -1.49 -15.95 -1.48
N LYS A 43 -1.91 -17.20 -1.26
CA LYS A 43 -2.23 -18.18 -2.31
C LYS A 43 -3.61 -17.96 -2.97
N LEU A 44 -4.42 -17.02 -2.49
CA LEU A 44 -5.71 -16.71 -3.13
C LEU A 44 -5.50 -16.25 -4.59
N PRO A 45 -6.44 -16.54 -5.50
CA PRO A 45 -6.32 -16.20 -6.93
C PRO A 45 -6.61 -14.72 -7.21
N ILE A 46 -6.05 -13.82 -6.41
CA ILE A 46 -6.15 -12.36 -6.53
C ILE A 46 -4.77 -11.72 -6.39
N LYS A 47 -4.63 -10.44 -6.76
CA LYS A 47 -3.39 -9.72 -6.53
C LYS A 47 -3.29 -9.32 -5.05
N THR A 48 -2.27 -9.80 -4.35
CA THR A 48 -2.05 -9.45 -2.95
C THR A 48 -0.84 -8.53 -2.81
N ILE A 49 -0.93 -7.57 -1.88
CA ILE A 49 0.20 -6.78 -1.37
C ILE A 49 0.47 -7.25 0.06
N ALA A 50 1.70 -7.67 0.34
CA ALA A 50 2.15 -7.89 1.70
C ALA A 50 2.70 -6.57 2.28
N THR A 51 2.13 -6.11 3.38
CA THR A 51 2.57 -4.89 4.06
C THR A 51 2.85 -5.19 5.52
N CYS A 52 3.97 -4.70 6.03
CA CYS A 52 4.31 -4.72 7.44
C CYS A 52 4.87 -3.35 7.83
N ARG A 53 4.08 -2.52 8.50
CA ARG A 53 4.49 -1.17 8.91
C ARG A 53 5.50 -1.20 10.05
N ILE A 54 6.32 -0.15 10.14
CA ILE A 54 7.30 0.04 11.22
C ILE A 54 6.61 0.06 12.59
N GLY A 55 7.32 -0.43 13.61
CA GLY A 55 6.93 -0.31 15.02
C GLY A 55 6.23 -1.54 15.61
N TYR A 56 5.93 -2.54 14.79
CA TYR A 56 5.27 -3.78 15.23
C TYR A 56 6.22 -4.97 15.41
N TYR A 57 7.28 -5.02 14.59
CA TYR A 57 8.21 -6.14 14.51
C TYR A 57 9.65 -5.64 14.30
N SER A 58 10.63 -6.45 14.67
CA SER A 58 12.03 -6.22 14.33
C SER A 58 12.28 -6.38 12.83
N GLU A 59 13.37 -5.80 12.31
CA GLU A 59 13.75 -5.93 10.90
C GLU A 59 13.84 -7.40 10.43
N ASN A 60 14.39 -8.28 11.27
CA ASN A 60 14.51 -9.71 10.96
C ASN A 60 13.14 -10.40 10.86
N GLU A 61 12.19 -10.04 11.72
CA GLU A 61 10.82 -10.56 11.66
C GLU A 61 10.08 -10.03 10.44
N ILE A 62 10.25 -8.74 10.10
CA ILE A 62 9.70 -8.15 8.88
C ILE A 62 10.22 -8.90 7.65
N ILE A 63 11.55 -9.12 7.57
CA ILE A 63 12.15 -9.89 6.47
C ILE A 63 11.54 -11.30 6.39
N LYS A 64 11.43 -11.99 7.52
CA LYS A 64 10.85 -13.35 7.57
C LYS A 64 9.42 -13.37 7.03
N LEU A 65 8.57 -12.45 7.51
CA LEU A 65 7.15 -12.37 7.13
C LEU A 65 6.97 -11.96 5.67
N LEU A 66 7.77 -11.02 5.16
CA LEU A 66 7.73 -10.65 3.75
C LEU A 66 8.26 -11.77 2.85
N LYS A 67 9.32 -12.49 3.25
CA LYS A 67 9.80 -13.67 2.51
C LYS A 67 8.76 -14.79 2.48
N LEU A 68 8.00 -15.00 3.57
CA LEU A 68 6.86 -15.92 3.59
C LEU A 68 5.83 -15.52 2.53
N ALA A 69 5.37 -14.27 2.57
CA ALA A 69 4.39 -13.76 1.61
C ALA A 69 4.85 -13.88 0.15
N ILE A 70 6.12 -13.54 -0.13
CA ILE A 70 6.74 -13.69 -1.46
C ILE A 70 6.69 -15.15 -1.92
N LYS A 71 7.14 -16.10 -1.08
CA LYS A 71 7.09 -17.54 -1.40
C LYS A 71 5.66 -18.04 -1.61
N SER A 72 4.69 -17.45 -0.92
CA SER A 72 3.28 -17.81 -1.02
C SER A 72 2.54 -17.16 -2.20
N GLY A 73 3.21 -16.36 -3.02
CA GLY A 73 2.64 -15.80 -4.26
C GLY A 73 2.18 -14.34 -4.16
N ALA A 74 2.61 -13.60 -3.13
CA ALA A 74 2.32 -12.17 -3.04
C ALA A 74 2.76 -11.45 -4.31
N LYS A 75 1.84 -10.69 -4.93
CA LYS A 75 2.15 -9.98 -6.17
C LYS A 75 3.06 -8.78 -5.92
N PHE A 76 2.89 -8.15 -4.76
CA PHE A 76 3.70 -7.04 -4.30
C PHE A 76 4.09 -7.18 -2.83
N ILE A 77 5.21 -6.58 -2.47
CA ILE A 77 5.52 -6.19 -1.08
C ILE A 77 5.53 -4.67 -0.98
N ASP A 78 5.05 -4.10 0.12
CA ASP A 78 5.12 -2.66 0.44
C ASP A 78 6.03 -2.45 1.65
N ILE A 79 7.11 -1.70 1.44
CA ILE A 79 8.13 -1.41 2.44
C ILE A 79 8.29 0.12 2.53
N GLU A 80 8.32 0.63 3.74
CA GLU A 80 8.51 2.06 3.99
C GLU A 80 9.95 2.48 3.67
N THR A 81 10.13 3.70 3.12
CA THR A 81 11.44 4.20 2.69
C THR A 81 12.47 4.22 3.82
N GLU A 82 12.03 4.34 5.06
CA GLU A 82 12.84 4.34 6.28
C GLU A 82 13.46 2.97 6.57
N LEU A 83 12.78 1.88 6.19
CA LEU A 83 13.30 0.51 6.33
C LEU A 83 13.98 0.00 5.07
N PHE A 84 13.54 0.48 3.90
CA PHE A 84 13.94 -0.15 2.63
C PHE A 84 15.45 -0.22 2.45
N GLU A 85 16.18 0.82 2.84
CA GLU A 85 17.64 0.85 2.72
C GLU A 85 18.34 -0.30 3.48
N ASN A 86 17.81 -0.69 4.64
CA ASN A 86 18.33 -1.79 5.47
C ASN A 86 17.90 -3.15 4.92
N LEU A 87 16.67 -3.26 4.42
CA LEU A 87 16.09 -4.55 4.04
C LEU A 87 16.33 -4.92 2.57
N LYS A 88 16.73 -3.97 1.72
CA LYS A 88 16.81 -4.17 0.26
C LYS A 88 17.76 -5.27 -0.17
N LEU A 89 18.88 -5.47 0.53
CA LEU A 89 19.88 -6.49 0.18
C LEU A 89 19.30 -7.90 0.32
N GLU A 90 18.41 -8.10 1.28
CA GLU A 90 17.75 -9.38 1.55
C GLU A 90 16.48 -9.58 0.73
N LEU A 91 15.67 -8.52 0.58
CA LEU A 91 14.35 -8.62 -0.03
C LEU A 91 14.37 -8.43 -1.54
N THR A 92 15.27 -7.63 -2.11
CA THR A 92 15.25 -7.34 -3.56
C THR A 92 15.57 -8.57 -4.41
N PRO A 93 16.69 -9.28 -4.18
CA PRO A 93 17.01 -10.48 -4.95
C PRO A 93 15.96 -11.58 -4.74
N PHE A 94 15.39 -11.64 -3.52
CA PHE A 94 14.36 -12.61 -3.18
C PHE A 94 13.04 -12.32 -3.91
N ALA A 95 12.57 -11.07 -3.93
CA ALA A 95 11.39 -10.66 -4.67
C ALA A 95 11.55 -10.91 -6.18
N GLN A 96 12.72 -10.58 -6.73
CA GLN A 96 13.05 -10.86 -8.14
C GLN A 96 12.97 -12.35 -8.47
N LYS A 97 13.55 -13.22 -7.63
CA LYS A 97 13.52 -14.68 -7.81
C LYS A 97 12.10 -15.24 -7.93
N TYR A 98 11.14 -14.66 -7.20
CA TYR A 98 9.74 -15.09 -7.19
C TYR A 98 8.81 -14.21 -8.04
N ASN A 99 9.37 -13.28 -8.83
CA ASN A 99 8.60 -12.35 -9.67
C ASN A 99 7.56 -11.50 -8.90
N THR A 100 7.90 -11.18 -7.64
CA THR A 100 7.16 -10.26 -6.78
C THR A 100 7.71 -8.85 -6.96
N LYS A 101 6.82 -7.88 -7.10
CA LYS A 101 7.18 -6.46 -7.29
C LYS A 101 7.32 -5.72 -5.97
N ILE A 102 8.14 -4.67 -5.95
CA ILE A 102 8.41 -3.87 -4.75
C ILE A 102 7.71 -2.53 -4.84
N ILE A 103 6.87 -2.24 -3.85
CA ILE A 103 6.34 -0.92 -3.57
C ILE A 103 7.23 -0.30 -2.49
N ILE A 104 7.85 0.84 -2.79
CA ILE A 104 8.47 1.67 -1.75
C ILE A 104 7.49 2.77 -1.38
N SER A 105 7.15 2.85 -0.10
CA SER A 105 6.16 3.80 0.40
C SER A 105 6.77 4.88 1.28
N TYR A 106 6.19 6.08 1.19
CA TYR A 106 6.48 7.21 2.05
C TYR A 106 5.18 7.69 2.70
N HIS A 107 5.21 7.84 4.02
CA HIS A 107 4.08 8.33 4.80
C HIS A 107 4.45 9.64 5.49
N ASN A 108 3.55 10.62 5.44
CA ASN A 108 3.66 11.82 6.26
C ASN A 108 2.31 12.10 6.92
N PHE A 109 2.20 11.83 8.22
CA PHE A 109 0.94 11.93 8.96
C PHE A 109 0.60 13.35 9.41
N GLU A 110 1.51 14.30 9.26
CA GLU A 110 1.33 15.68 9.73
C GLU A 110 0.99 16.65 8.59
N LYS A 111 1.63 16.50 7.43
CA LYS A 111 1.50 17.43 6.31
C LYS A 111 1.73 16.79 4.95
N THR A 112 1.39 17.53 3.92
CA THR A 112 1.86 17.27 2.55
C THR A 112 3.11 18.12 2.30
N PRO A 113 4.30 17.51 2.06
CA PRO A 113 5.52 18.24 1.73
C PRO A 113 5.39 19.11 0.46
N SER A 114 6.41 19.91 0.18
CA SER A 114 6.44 20.69 -1.06
C SER A 114 6.53 19.79 -2.30
N GLN A 115 6.14 20.33 -3.46
CA GLN A 115 6.18 19.58 -4.73
C GLN A 115 7.60 19.09 -5.06
N LYS A 116 8.61 19.93 -4.79
CA LYS A 116 10.02 19.61 -5.01
C LYS A 116 10.49 18.46 -4.12
N GLU A 117 10.08 18.46 -2.85
CA GLU A 117 10.42 17.39 -1.90
C GLU A 117 9.76 16.08 -2.31
N LEU A 118 8.46 16.09 -2.64
CA LEU A 118 7.73 14.91 -3.08
C LEU A 118 8.36 14.29 -4.34
N GLN A 119 8.69 15.10 -5.35
CA GLN A 119 9.39 14.61 -6.54
C GLN A 119 10.78 14.03 -6.22
N LYS A 120 11.52 14.65 -5.29
CA LYS A 120 12.82 14.12 -4.84
C LYS A 120 12.66 12.76 -4.17
N ILE A 121 11.67 12.60 -3.29
CA ILE A 121 11.35 11.34 -2.63
C ILE A 121 11.01 10.26 -3.67
N ILE A 122 10.15 10.57 -4.63
CA ILE A 122 9.75 9.62 -5.68
C ILE A 122 10.95 9.18 -6.51
N LYS A 123 11.77 10.12 -6.98
CA LYS A 123 13.01 9.81 -7.73
C LYS A 123 13.95 8.93 -6.92
N ASN A 124 14.12 9.22 -5.63
CA ASN A 124 14.96 8.42 -4.76
C ASN A 124 14.44 6.99 -4.58
N CYS A 125 13.12 6.80 -4.47
CA CYS A 125 12.52 5.48 -4.38
C CYS A 125 12.73 4.67 -5.67
N PHE A 126 12.54 5.29 -6.84
CA PHE A 126 12.83 4.62 -8.11
C PHE A 126 14.30 4.27 -8.29
N ASN A 127 15.22 5.16 -7.90
CA ASN A 127 16.66 4.89 -7.93
C ASN A 127 17.07 3.73 -7.00
N GLN A 128 16.30 3.47 -5.94
CA GLN A 128 16.48 2.34 -5.04
C GLN A 128 15.87 1.03 -5.58
N GLY A 129 15.16 1.06 -6.71
CA GLY A 129 14.60 -0.13 -7.36
C GLY A 129 13.11 -0.37 -7.10
N ALA A 130 12.35 0.65 -6.70
CA ALA A 130 10.89 0.53 -6.62
C ALA A 130 10.27 0.18 -7.98
N ASP A 131 9.38 -0.81 -8.02
CA ASP A 131 8.49 -1.02 -9.17
C ASP A 131 7.34 -0.01 -9.18
N ILE A 132 6.89 0.42 -8.00
CA ILE A 132 5.84 1.42 -7.79
C ILE A 132 6.23 2.26 -6.57
N VAL A 133 6.06 3.58 -6.65
CA VAL A 133 6.22 4.45 -5.47
C VAL A 133 4.85 4.80 -4.89
N LYS A 134 4.69 4.64 -3.58
CA LYS A 134 3.46 5.03 -2.85
C LYS A 134 3.73 6.27 -2.00
N ILE A 135 2.92 7.32 -2.18
CA ILE A 135 2.98 8.54 -1.38
C ILE A 135 1.66 8.67 -0.62
N ALA A 136 1.71 8.74 0.70
CA ALA A 136 0.55 8.97 1.53
C ALA A 136 0.81 10.11 2.51
N CYS A 137 0.20 11.27 2.28
CA CYS A 137 0.44 12.46 3.12
C CYS A 137 -0.87 13.00 3.70
N LYS A 138 -0.83 13.58 4.91
CA LYS A 138 -1.97 14.28 5.50
C LYS A 138 -2.29 15.50 4.65
N SER A 139 -3.53 15.56 4.18
CA SER A 139 -4.04 16.72 3.48
C SER A 139 -4.68 17.68 4.48
N ASN A 140 -4.16 18.89 4.55
CA ASN A 140 -4.66 19.95 5.43
C ASN A 140 -5.42 21.03 4.63
N SER A 141 -5.43 20.94 3.30
CA SER A 141 -6.08 21.90 2.40
C SER A 141 -6.33 21.32 1.00
N GLU A 142 -7.21 21.94 0.22
CA GLU A 142 -7.39 21.58 -1.19
C GLU A 142 -6.10 21.76 -2.01
N LYS A 143 -5.26 22.75 -1.65
CA LYS A 143 -3.95 22.95 -2.27
C LYS A 143 -3.00 21.77 -2.06
N ASP A 144 -3.11 21.07 -0.94
CA ASP A 144 -2.34 19.85 -0.69
C ASP A 144 -2.84 18.70 -1.57
N ASN A 145 -4.17 18.56 -1.74
CA ASN A 145 -4.74 17.58 -2.67
C ASN A 145 -4.28 17.80 -4.10
N LEU A 146 -4.31 19.06 -4.57
CA LEU A 146 -3.83 19.42 -5.91
C LEU A 146 -2.35 19.06 -6.07
N ARG A 147 -1.52 19.34 -5.06
CA ARG A 147 -0.10 18.98 -5.07
C ARG A 147 0.13 17.47 -5.18
N ILE A 148 -0.62 16.68 -4.41
CA ILE A 148 -0.58 15.21 -4.46
C ILE A 148 -0.97 14.71 -5.86
N LEU A 149 -2.06 15.23 -6.43
CA LEU A 149 -2.52 14.84 -7.77
C LEU A 149 -1.58 15.31 -8.89
N ASP A 150 -0.93 16.47 -8.72
CA ASP A 150 0.05 16.98 -9.69
C ASP A 150 1.28 16.09 -9.84
N LEU A 151 1.56 15.19 -8.90
CA LEU A 151 2.65 14.21 -9.01
C LEU A 151 2.49 13.29 -10.23
N TYR A 152 1.25 12.97 -10.61
CA TYR A 152 0.97 12.09 -11.75
C TYR A 152 1.35 12.71 -13.11
N LYS A 153 1.54 14.04 -13.18
CA LYS A 153 2.06 14.70 -14.38
C LYS A 153 3.53 14.36 -14.68
N PHE A 154 4.27 13.95 -13.65
CA PHE A 154 5.73 13.78 -13.72
C PHE A 154 6.17 12.32 -13.54
N HIS A 155 5.33 11.51 -12.91
CA HIS A 155 5.73 10.17 -12.45
C HIS A 155 4.62 9.15 -12.67
N THR A 156 4.99 8.03 -13.28
CA THR A 156 4.21 6.79 -13.33
C THR A 156 5.19 5.61 -13.42
N PRO A 157 4.93 4.47 -12.75
CA PRO A 157 3.77 4.17 -11.91
C PRO A 157 3.92 4.63 -10.45
N ILE A 158 2.96 5.41 -9.95
CA ILE A 158 2.87 5.80 -8.54
C ILE A 158 1.46 5.58 -7.98
N VAL A 159 1.35 5.49 -6.65
CA VAL A 159 0.08 5.57 -5.91
C VAL A 159 0.20 6.70 -4.89
N ALA A 160 -0.24 7.89 -5.28
CA ALA A 160 -0.26 9.08 -4.45
C ALA A 160 -1.66 9.37 -3.91
N ILE A 161 -1.78 9.45 -2.58
CA ILE A 161 -3.05 9.66 -1.86
C ILE A 161 -2.89 10.68 -0.72
N GLY A 162 -3.95 11.46 -0.50
CA GLY A 162 -4.16 12.32 0.64
C GLY A 162 -4.89 11.58 1.75
N MET A 163 -4.34 11.63 2.95
CA MET A 163 -4.97 11.16 4.18
C MET A 163 -5.85 12.27 4.78
N GLY A 164 -6.88 11.85 5.50
CA GLY A 164 -7.87 12.75 6.09
C GLY A 164 -9.10 12.96 5.22
N GLU A 165 -10.13 13.54 5.82
CA GLU A 165 -11.44 13.71 5.20
C GLU A 165 -11.38 14.54 3.91
N ILE A 166 -10.64 15.66 3.92
CA ILE A 166 -10.41 16.47 2.72
C ILE A 166 -9.57 15.74 1.66
N GLY A 167 -8.74 14.78 2.08
CA GLY A 167 -7.88 13.97 1.21
C GLY A 167 -8.63 12.95 0.36
N LYS A 168 -9.88 12.60 0.70
CA LYS A 168 -10.69 11.57 0.02
C LYS A 168 -10.71 11.71 -1.50
N ILE A 169 -10.83 12.93 -2.01
CA ILE A 169 -10.88 13.21 -3.45
C ILE A 169 -9.67 12.66 -4.21
N THR A 170 -8.49 12.70 -3.60
CA THR A 170 -7.27 12.18 -4.22
C THR A 170 -7.31 10.67 -4.44
N ARG A 171 -7.99 9.92 -3.57
CA ARG A 171 -8.13 8.46 -3.68
C ARG A 171 -8.98 8.06 -4.88
N VAL A 172 -10.00 8.87 -5.19
CA VAL A 172 -10.87 8.69 -6.34
C VAL A 172 -10.13 9.09 -7.62
N LYS A 173 -9.60 10.32 -7.64
CA LYS A 173 -8.97 10.89 -8.84
C LYS A 173 -7.63 10.24 -9.21
N ALA A 174 -6.94 9.59 -8.27
CA ALA A 174 -5.69 8.88 -8.55
C ALA A 174 -5.81 7.90 -9.74
N ILE A 175 -6.92 7.16 -9.86
CA ILE A 175 -7.11 6.19 -10.95
C ILE A 175 -7.17 6.90 -12.31
N GLU A 176 -7.97 7.96 -12.42
CA GLU A 176 -8.08 8.77 -13.64
C GLU A 176 -6.73 9.40 -14.03
N MET A 177 -5.90 9.74 -13.04
CA MET A 177 -4.58 10.33 -13.23
C MET A 177 -3.48 9.30 -13.57
N GLY A 178 -3.80 8.00 -13.63
CA GLY A 178 -2.87 6.95 -14.05
C GLY A 178 -2.33 6.06 -12.92
N ALA A 179 -2.87 6.15 -11.71
CA ALA A 179 -2.51 5.21 -10.64
C ALA A 179 -2.92 3.77 -11.01
N PRO A 180 -2.06 2.77 -10.77
CA PRO A 180 -2.39 1.37 -11.06
C PRO A 180 -3.56 0.86 -10.21
N PHE A 181 -3.67 1.37 -8.99
CA PHE A 181 -4.76 1.08 -8.06
C PHE A 181 -4.93 2.18 -7.00
N THR A 182 -6.05 2.13 -6.29
CA THR A 182 -6.35 2.97 -5.13
C THR A 182 -6.76 2.09 -3.94
N TYR A 183 -6.71 2.65 -2.73
CA TYR A 183 -6.99 1.93 -1.49
C TYR A 183 -8.39 2.23 -0.97
N ALA A 184 -9.10 1.16 -0.59
CA ALA A 184 -10.42 1.21 0.04
C ALA A 184 -10.46 0.35 1.31
N SER A 185 -11.36 0.67 2.23
CA SER A 185 -11.68 -0.22 3.35
C SER A 185 -12.63 -1.34 2.90
N PRO A 186 -12.61 -2.52 3.54
CA PRO A 186 -13.50 -3.63 3.17
C PRO A 186 -14.98 -3.28 3.29
N LYS A 187 -15.32 -2.59 4.38
CA LYS A 187 -16.68 -2.21 4.78
C LYS A 187 -16.62 -0.83 5.42
N ILE A 188 -17.79 -0.22 5.65
CA ILE A 188 -17.91 0.97 6.49
C ILE A 188 -17.41 0.63 7.90
N GLY A 189 -16.57 1.48 8.49
CA GLY A 189 -16.00 1.29 9.83
C GLY A 189 -14.66 0.55 9.87
N ASN A 190 -14.28 -0.16 8.81
CA ASN A 190 -13.05 -0.99 8.78
C ASN A 190 -11.86 -0.24 8.15
N LYS A 191 -11.65 1.03 8.50
CA LYS A 191 -10.59 1.87 7.91
C LYS A 191 -9.23 1.53 8.53
N THR A 192 -8.20 1.35 7.71
CA THR A 192 -6.79 1.22 8.13
C THR A 192 -6.01 2.53 8.00
N ALA A 193 -6.62 3.56 7.39
CA ALA A 193 -6.08 4.91 7.29
C ALA A 193 -7.20 5.97 7.26
N GLU A 194 -6.91 7.17 7.76
CA GLU A 194 -7.86 8.28 7.77
C GLU A 194 -8.30 8.67 6.35
N GLY A 195 -9.59 8.93 6.17
CA GLY A 195 -10.17 9.27 4.87
C GLY A 195 -10.35 8.09 3.91
N GLN A 196 -10.18 6.82 4.34
CA GLN A 196 -10.55 5.69 3.49
C GLN A 196 -12.06 5.67 3.19
N ILE A 197 -12.38 5.37 1.94
CA ILE A 197 -13.73 5.11 1.42
C ILE A 197 -13.90 3.59 1.36
N ASP A 198 -15.08 3.06 1.66
CA ASP A 198 -15.33 1.63 1.56
C ASP A 198 -15.38 1.15 0.11
N TYR A 199 -15.18 -0.15 -0.09
CA TYR A 199 -15.05 -0.77 -1.41
C TYR A 199 -16.27 -0.53 -2.31
N GLU A 200 -17.49 -0.68 -1.81
CA GLU A 200 -18.70 -0.54 -2.62
C GLU A 200 -18.95 0.92 -2.99
N THR A 201 -18.67 1.87 -2.09
CA THR A 201 -18.72 3.30 -2.40
C THR A 201 -17.63 3.68 -3.40
N MET A 202 -16.39 3.24 -3.20
CA MET A 202 -15.28 3.53 -4.13
C MET A 202 -15.60 3.03 -5.54
N LYS A 203 -16.19 1.83 -5.65
CA LYS A 203 -16.60 1.24 -6.93
C LYS A 203 -17.67 2.04 -7.68
N LYS A 204 -18.49 2.83 -6.98
CA LYS A 204 -19.47 3.73 -7.60
C LYS A 204 -18.84 5.05 -8.06
N LEU A 205 -17.68 5.41 -7.52
CA LEU A 205 -16.99 6.68 -7.77
C LEU A 205 -15.94 6.60 -8.88
N ILE A 206 -15.50 5.39 -9.27
CA ILE A 206 -14.46 5.15 -10.29
C ILE A 206 -14.94 4.26 -11.44
#